data_AF-A0A7X6WDU1-F1
#
_entry.id   AF-A0A7X6WDU1-F1
#
_cell.length_a   1.000
_cell.length_b   1.000
_cell.length_c   1.000
_cell.angle_alpha   90.00
_cell.angle_beta   90.00
_cell.angle_gamma   90.00
#
_symmetry.space_group_name_H-M   'P 1'
#
loop_
_entity.id
_entity.type
_entity.pdbx_description
1 polymer ?
#
loop_
_entity_poly.entity_id
_entity_poly.type
_entity_poly.pdbx_seq_one_letter_code
_entity_poly.pdbx_strand_id
1 'polypeptide(L)'
;LGADDKAGIAEIITAIEYLVNHPEIKHGDIKIGFTPDEEIGRGADHFDVEKFGADFAYTVDGGPIGELEYENFNAATARIKIQGRNVHPGTAKNKMINSILVASELNHMLPVNERPEYTEAYEGFYHLVYFEGSVEKTAINYIIRDHSFEEFESKKQLLRKITEMLNYKYGNIIELEIVDSYYNMKEKIEEHMYIINIARTAMEELNITPIIKPIRGGTDGARLSFMGLPCPNIFTGGLNYHGKFEYISIEAMEKSVETILKIIQIVAKKPLD
;
A
#
# COMPACT_ATOMS: atom_id res chain seq x y z
N LEU A 1 15.09 -7.90 -12.46
CA LEU A 1 15.19 -6.92 -13.57
C LEU A 1 15.30 -5.51 -12.99
N GLY A 2 14.49 -5.18 -11.99
CA GLY A 2 14.39 -3.84 -11.41
C GLY A 2 13.60 -2.91 -12.33
N ALA A 3 12.61 -3.45 -13.04
CA ALA A 3 11.59 -2.66 -13.73
C ALA A 3 10.83 -1.82 -12.71
N ASP A 4 10.51 -2.41 -11.56
CA ASP A 4 10.09 -1.71 -10.34
C ASP A 4 11.33 -1.07 -9.65
N ASP A 5 11.49 0.25 -9.61
CA ASP A 5 10.80 1.28 -10.42
C ASP A 5 11.74 1.98 -11.43
N LYS A 6 12.75 1.27 -11.96
CA LYS A 6 13.64 1.89 -12.97
C LYS A 6 12.97 2.05 -14.33
N ALA A 7 11.87 1.34 -14.59
CA ALA A 7 11.05 1.54 -15.77
C ALA A 7 10.37 2.91 -15.70
N GLY A 8 9.68 3.22 -14.60
CA GLY A 8 9.07 4.53 -14.38
C GLY A 8 10.07 5.68 -14.49
N ILE A 9 11.26 5.52 -13.88
CA ILE A 9 12.35 6.51 -14.02
C ILE A 9 12.74 6.72 -15.50
N ALA A 10 12.94 5.63 -16.25
CA ALA A 10 13.30 5.71 -17.66
C ALA A 10 12.19 6.34 -18.50
N GLU A 11 10.94 6.04 -18.22
CA GLU A 11 9.76 6.56 -18.91
C GLU A 11 9.60 8.07 -18.67
N ILE A 12 9.75 8.52 -17.42
CA ILE A 12 9.75 9.94 -17.06
C ILE A 12 10.87 10.67 -17.79
N ILE A 13 12.11 10.18 -17.72
CA ILE A 13 13.25 10.83 -18.37
C ILE A 13 13.04 10.91 -19.89
N THR A 14 12.52 9.85 -20.51
CA THR A 14 12.25 9.80 -21.96
C THR A 14 11.16 10.78 -22.37
N ALA A 15 10.07 10.89 -21.60
CA ALA A 15 9.00 11.87 -21.86
C ALA A 15 9.54 13.31 -21.79
N ILE A 16 10.41 13.60 -20.83
CA ILE A 16 10.99 14.94 -20.65
C ILE A 16 12.00 15.26 -21.75
N GLU A 17 12.86 14.30 -22.13
CA GLU A 17 13.74 14.44 -23.29
C GLU A 17 12.93 14.75 -24.55
N TYR A 18 11.81 14.05 -24.75
CA TYR A 18 10.93 14.28 -25.88
C TYR A 18 10.39 15.72 -25.89
N LEU A 19 9.90 16.24 -24.75
CA LEU A 19 9.39 17.61 -24.65
C LEU A 19 10.48 18.66 -24.91
N VAL A 20 11.69 18.46 -24.39
CA VAL A 20 12.83 19.38 -24.63
C VAL A 20 13.17 19.45 -26.12
N ASN A 21 13.07 18.33 -26.84
CA ASN A 21 13.35 18.26 -28.27
C ASN A 21 12.18 18.72 -29.16
N HIS A 22 10.97 18.91 -28.60
CA HIS A 22 9.75 19.30 -29.32
C HIS A 22 9.06 20.53 -28.67
N PRO A 23 9.68 21.74 -28.72
CA PRO A 23 9.20 22.95 -28.03
C PRO A 23 7.87 23.52 -28.56
N GLU A 24 7.38 23.00 -29.68
CA GLU A 24 6.04 23.26 -30.19
C GLU A 24 4.94 22.67 -29.28
N ILE A 25 5.25 21.62 -28.51
CA ILE A 25 4.35 21.01 -27.55
C ILE A 25 4.29 21.90 -26.31
N LYS A 26 3.13 22.54 -26.09
CA LYS A 26 2.93 23.41 -24.93
C LYS A 26 2.63 22.59 -23.69
N HIS A 27 3.24 23.00 -22.57
CA HIS A 27 3.05 22.42 -21.25
C HIS A 27 3.14 23.52 -20.18
N GLY A 28 2.54 23.27 -19.02
CA GLY A 28 2.74 24.09 -17.82
C GLY A 28 4.05 23.75 -17.11
N ASP A 29 4.18 24.15 -15.85
CA ASP A 29 5.31 23.74 -15.01
C ASP A 29 5.21 22.23 -14.73
N ILE A 30 6.32 21.52 -14.94
CA ILE A 30 6.43 20.08 -14.66
C ILE A 30 7.44 19.89 -13.53
N LYS A 31 7.03 19.20 -12.47
CA LYS A 31 7.89 18.84 -11.33
C LYS A 31 8.19 17.34 -11.39
N ILE A 32 9.44 16.97 -11.13
CA ILE A 32 9.91 15.58 -11.17
C ILE A 32 10.65 15.32 -9.86
N GLY A 33 10.27 14.24 -9.19
CA GLY A 33 10.92 13.75 -7.97
C GLY A 33 11.22 12.27 -8.11
N PHE A 34 12.41 11.86 -7.67
CA PHE A 34 12.79 10.45 -7.56
C PHE A 34 13.08 10.20 -6.08
N THR A 35 12.29 9.34 -5.44
CA THR A 35 12.39 9.05 -4.01
C THR A 35 13.36 7.89 -3.74
N PRO A 36 14.14 7.95 -2.65
CA PRO A 36 14.88 6.78 -2.16
C PRO A 36 13.97 5.92 -1.27
N ASP A 37 14.37 4.68 -0.98
CA ASP A 37 13.82 3.88 0.13
C ASP A 37 12.28 3.62 0.11
N GLU A 38 11.62 3.68 -1.06
CA GLU A 38 10.19 3.32 -1.23
C GLU A 38 9.94 1.89 -0.72
N GLU A 39 10.75 0.93 -1.17
CA GLU A 39 10.61 -0.51 -0.91
C GLU A 39 10.71 -0.92 0.57
N ILE A 40 11.15 0.00 1.43
CA ILE A 40 11.21 -0.18 2.89
C ILE A 40 10.23 0.74 3.64
N GLY A 41 9.30 1.34 2.90
CA GLY A 41 8.20 2.19 3.38
C GLY A 41 8.60 3.61 3.77
N ARG A 42 9.74 4.11 3.29
CA ARG A 42 10.33 5.39 3.73
C ARG A 42 10.44 6.46 2.64
N GLY A 43 9.98 6.21 1.43
CA GLY A 43 10.15 7.15 0.31
C GLY A 43 9.55 8.53 0.55
N ALA A 44 8.35 8.58 1.16
CA ALA A 44 7.72 9.83 1.54
C ALA A 44 8.20 10.45 2.87
N ASP A 45 9.06 9.80 3.69
CA ASP A 45 9.42 10.28 5.04
C ASP A 45 10.07 11.67 5.06
N HIS A 46 10.83 11.98 4.00
CA HIS A 46 11.58 13.23 3.86
C HIS A 46 11.18 14.02 2.62
N PHE A 47 10.02 13.71 2.04
CA PHE A 47 9.53 14.42 0.86
C PHE A 47 8.97 15.79 1.27
N ASP A 48 9.57 16.85 0.74
CA ASP A 48 9.15 18.22 0.99
C ASP A 48 8.11 18.66 -0.06
N VAL A 49 6.83 18.47 0.27
CA VAL A 49 5.69 18.78 -0.62
C VAL A 49 5.62 20.26 -0.95
N GLU A 50 5.88 21.14 0.02
CA GLU A 50 5.84 22.59 -0.18
C GLU A 50 6.92 23.02 -1.17
N LYS A 51 8.14 22.49 -1.03
CA LYS A 51 9.24 22.75 -1.96
C LYS A 51 9.02 22.10 -3.33
N PHE A 52 8.37 20.94 -3.38
CA PHE A 52 8.03 20.29 -4.65
C PHE A 52 7.07 21.15 -5.47
N GLY A 53 6.08 21.75 -4.79
CA GLY A 53 5.27 22.85 -5.33
C GLY A 53 4.48 22.48 -6.57
N ALA A 54 3.83 21.32 -6.55
CA ALA A 54 2.90 20.85 -7.58
C ALA A 54 1.48 20.77 -7.00
N ASP A 55 0.46 21.03 -7.83
CA ASP A 55 -0.94 20.93 -7.42
C ASP A 55 -1.40 19.46 -7.26
N PHE A 56 -0.82 18.57 -8.06
CA PHE A 56 -0.97 17.12 -7.98
C PHE A 56 0.24 16.44 -8.62
N ALA A 57 0.36 15.12 -8.45
CA ALA A 57 1.39 14.32 -9.09
C ALA A 57 0.85 12.97 -9.59
N TYR A 58 1.68 12.21 -10.29
CA TYR A 58 1.45 10.79 -10.57
C TYR A 58 2.71 10.03 -10.19
N THR A 59 2.60 8.95 -9.41
CA THR A 59 3.67 7.95 -9.39
C THR A 59 3.58 7.15 -10.69
N VAL A 60 4.74 6.85 -11.29
CA VAL A 60 4.84 6.01 -12.49
C VAL A 60 5.39 4.68 -12.06
N ASP A 61 4.64 3.98 -11.21
CA ASP A 61 5.09 2.81 -10.44
C ASP A 61 4.00 1.71 -10.46
N GLY A 62 3.16 1.71 -11.48
CA GLY A 62 2.11 0.70 -11.66
C GLY A 62 2.64 -0.55 -12.35
N GLY A 63 1.78 -1.55 -12.50
CA GLY A 63 2.12 -2.81 -13.17
C GLY A 63 1.76 -2.78 -14.67
N PRO A 64 0.94 -3.74 -15.16
CA PRO A 64 0.64 -3.88 -16.58
C PRO A 64 -0.03 -2.66 -17.24
N ILE A 65 0.11 -2.58 -18.56
CA ILE A 65 -0.46 -1.54 -19.40
C ILE A 65 -1.94 -1.23 -19.08
N GLY A 66 -2.23 0.07 -18.95
CA GLY A 66 -3.56 0.59 -18.66
C GLY A 66 -3.91 0.64 -17.17
N GLU A 67 -3.09 0.10 -16.27
CA GLU A 67 -3.33 0.19 -14.83
C GLU A 67 -3.31 1.66 -14.36
N LEU A 68 -4.34 2.00 -13.58
CA LEU A 68 -4.56 3.31 -12.97
C LEU A 68 -5.10 3.08 -11.56
N GLU A 69 -4.35 3.52 -10.56
CA GLU A 69 -4.65 3.19 -9.18
C GLU A 69 -4.78 4.45 -8.33
N TYR A 70 -5.87 4.53 -7.56
CA TYR A 70 -6.12 5.65 -6.65
C TYR A 70 -6.76 5.19 -5.34
N GLU A 71 -6.73 3.90 -5.07
CA GLU A 71 -7.20 3.27 -3.85
C GLU A 71 -6.13 2.31 -3.34
N ASN A 72 -5.86 2.31 -2.04
CA ASN A 72 -4.94 1.38 -1.39
C ASN A 72 -5.48 0.89 -0.05
N PHE A 73 -4.82 -0.08 0.59
CA PHE A 73 -5.24 -0.52 1.92
C PHE A 73 -5.08 0.58 2.98
N ASN A 74 -6.00 0.62 3.94
CA ASN A 74 -5.69 1.08 5.29
C ASN A 74 -4.88 0.01 6.01
N ALA A 75 -3.91 0.42 6.82
CA ALA A 75 -2.91 -0.48 7.38
C ALA A 75 -2.64 -0.22 8.85
N ALA A 76 -2.56 -1.29 9.64
CA ALA A 76 -2.02 -1.27 10.99
C ALA A 76 -1.09 -2.46 11.24
N THR A 77 -0.24 -2.31 12.24
CA THR A 77 0.52 -3.40 12.86
C THR A 77 -0.02 -3.65 14.25
N ALA A 78 -0.34 -4.90 14.57
CA ALA A 78 -0.72 -5.32 15.91
C ALA A 78 0.39 -6.18 16.52
N ARG A 79 0.96 -5.72 17.64
CA ARG A 79 1.97 -6.44 18.41
C ARG A 79 1.34 -6.98 19.68
N ILE A 80 1.44 -8.29 19.88
CA ILE A 80 0.82 -8.99 21.00
C ILE A 80 1.92 -9.67 21.80
N LYS A 81 1.92 -9.44 23.12
CA LYS A 81 2.79 -10.14 24.07
C LYS A 81 1.93 -10.92 25.04
N ILE A 82 2.23 -12.19 25.22
CA ILE A 82 1.50 -13.08 26.13
C ILE A 82 2.47 -13.61 27.17
N GLN A 83 2.16 -13.38 28.44
CA GLN A 83 2.91 -13.86 29.59
C GLN A 83 2.28 -15.15 30.12
N GLY A 84 2.94 -16.27 29.89
CA GLY A 84 2.57 -17.56 30.46
C GLY A 84 3.05 -17.72 31.91
N ARG A 85 3.00 -18.97 32.37
CA ARG A 85 3.53 -19.40 33.66
C ARG A 85 4.11 -20.80 33.51
N ASN A 86 5.42 -20.88 33.34
CA ASN A 86 6.13 -22.13 33.19
C ASN A 86 6.43 -22.77 34.55
N VAL A 87 6.26 -24.09 34.64
CA VAL A 87 6.57 -24.91 35.81
C VAL A 87 6.99 -26.30 35.33
N HIS A 88 7.63 -27.09 36.20
CA HIS A 88 8.03 -28.45 35.85
C HIS A 88 6.83 -29.27 35.33
N PRO A 89 6.88 -29.85 34.11
CA PRO A 89 5.74 -30.52 33.48
C PRO A 89 5.09 -31.61 34.36
N GLY A 90 5.88 -32.37 35.11
CA GLY A 90 5.38 -33.41 36.02
C GLY A 90 4.54 -32.91 37.20
N THR A 91 4.53 -31.59 37.46
CA THR A 91 3.78 -30.98 38.57
C THR A 91 2.86 -29.83 38.12
N ALA A 92 2.58 -29.76 36.81
CA ALA A 92 1.98 -28.61 36.15
C ALA A 92 0.47 -28.45 36.34
N LYS A 93 -0.23 -29.48 36.85
CA LYS A 93 -1.70 -29.50 36.99
C LYS A 93 -2.20 -28.25 37.73
N ASN A 94 -3.10 -27.50 37.08
CA ASN A 94 -3.69 -26.25 37.57
C ASN A 94 -2.69 -25.13 37.91
N LYS A 95 -1.44 -25.25 37.45
CA LYS A 95 -0.36 -24.28 37.64
C LYS A 95 0.14 -23.73 36.31
N MET A 96 0.49 -24.57 35.35
CA MET A 96 1.03 -24.07 34.10
C MET A 96 0.00 -23.25 33.31
N ILE A 97 0.43 -22.12 32.76
CA ILE A 97 -0.26 -21.41 31.66
C ILE A 97 0.72 -21.39 30.50
N ASN A 98 0.42 -22.09 29.42
CA ASN A 98 1.31 -22.16 28.27
C ASN A 98 0.97 -21.03 27.29
N SER A 99 1.82 -20.01 27.18
CA SER A 99 1.55 -18.85 26.33
C SER A 99 1.45 -19.19 24.85
N ILE A 100 2.12 -20.25 24.36
CA ILE A 100 1.97 -20.72 22.96
C ILE A 100 0.54 -21.20 22.70
N LEU A 101 -0.08 -21.89 23.66
CA LEU A 101 -1.46 -22.38 23.49
C LEU A 101 -2.47 -21.23 23.55
N VAL A 102 -2.24 -20.23 24.42
CA VAL A 102 -3.07 -19.01 24.47
C VAL A 102 -2.95 -18.22 23.16
N ALA A 103 -1.73 -18.09 22.62
CA ALA A 103 -1.46 -17.48 21.32
C ALA A 103 -2.18 -18.21 20.18
N SER A 104 -2.12 -19.54 20.19
CA SER A 104 -2.84 -20.38 19.23
C SER A 104 -4.35 -20.19 19.36
N GLU A 105 -4.90 -20.14 20.57
CA GLU A 105 -6.33 -19.88 20.78
C GLU A 105 -6.74 -18.52 20.20
N LEU A 106 -5.97 -17.46 20.45
CA LEU A 106 -6.18 -16.14 19.87
C LEU A 106 -6.24 -16.20 18.33
N ASN A 107 -5.28 -16.87 17.69
CA ASN A 107 -5.24 -16.99 16.24
C ASN A 107 -6.44 -17.78 15.67
N HIS A 108 -6.93 -18.80 16.39
CA HIS A 108 -8.11 -19.57 15.97
C HIS A 108 -9.43 -18.81 16.14
N MET A 109 -9.44 -17.72 16.91
CA MET A 109 -10.60 -16.85 17.05
C MET A 109 -10.72 -15.80 15.94
N LEU A 110 -9.67 -15.59 15.14
CA LEU A 110 -9.72 -14.73 13.98
C LEU A 110 -10.35 -15.45 12.78
N PRO A 111 -11.05 -14.73 11.87
CA PRO A 111 -11.67 -15.34 10.69
C PRO A 111 -10.63 -15.99 9.78
N VAL A 112 -10.79 -17.30 9.52
CA VAL A 112 -9.84 -18.07 8.70
C VAL A 112 -9.87 -17.62 7.24
N ASN A 113 -11.03 -17.20 6.73
CA ASN A 113 -11.23 -16.72 5.38
C ASN A 113 -10.70 -15.30 5.14
N GLU A 114 -10.35 -14.55 6.20
CA GLU A 114 -9.80 -13.20 6.08
C GLU A 114 -8.27 -13.22 6.25
N ARG A 115 -7.61 -14.01 5.42
CA ARG A 115 -6.14 -14.11 5.34
C ARG A 115 -5.67 -13.78 3.93
N PRO A 116 -4.42 -13.32 3.73
CA PRO A 116 -3.91 -12.98 2.40
C PRO A 116 -4.10 -14.11 1.38
N GLU A 117 -3.87 -15.36 1.78
CA GLU A 117 -3.99 -16.54 0.91
C GLU A 117 -5.43 -16.91 0.50
N TYR A 118 -6.44 -16.22 1.04
CA TYR A 118 -7.86 -16.44 0.75
C TYR A 118 -8.60 -15.18 0.30
N THR A 119 -7.91 -14.06 0.09
CA THR A 119 -8.54 -12.76 -0.19
C THR A 119 -7.96 -12.10 -1.44
N GLU A 120 -8.81 -11.43 -2.21
CA GLU A 120 -8.43 -10.73 -3.43
C GLU A 120 -9.09 -9.35 -3.56
N ALA A 121 -8.66 -8.59 -4.56
CA ALA A 121 -9.22 -7.27 -4.88
C ALA A 121 -9.39 -6.35 -3.65
N TYR A 122 -10.63 -6.08 -3.25
CA TYR A 122 -10.96 -5.18 -2.16
C TYR A 122 -10.96 -5.82 -0.76
N GLU A 123 -10.93 -7.15 -0.67
CA GLU A 123 -11.06 -7.88 0.59
C GLU A 123 -9.85 -7.66 1.50
N GLY A 124 -10.10 -7.17 2.72
CA GLY A 124 -9.09 -7.03 3.76
C GLY A 124 -8.79 -8.33 4.51
N PHE A 125 -7.74 -8.30 5.33
CA PHE A 125 -7.26 -9.49 6.04
C PHE A 125 -6.54 -9.17 7.36
N TYR A 126 -6.37 -10.22 8.16
CA TYR A 126 -5.35 -10.33 9.19
C TYR A 126 -4.24 -11.24 8.68
N HIS A 127 -2.99 -10.80 8.81
CA HIS A 127 -1.86 -11.63 8.44
C HIS A 127 -0.89 -11.79 9.61
N LEU A 128 -0.75 -13.02 10.08
CA LEU A 128 0.26 -13.41 11.07
C LEU A 128 1.64 -13.41 10.39
N VAL A 129 2.46 -12.40 10.68
CA VAL A 129 3.78 -12.22 10.04
C VAL A 129 4.93 -12.72 10.91
N TYR A 130 4.73 -12.82 12.22
CA TYR A 130 5.75 -13.29 13.14
C TYR A 130 5.13 -13.96 14.37
N PHE A 131 5.73 -15.07 14.78
CA PHE A 131 5.32 -15.84 15.94
C PHE A 131 6.57 -16.48 16.58
N GLU A 132 6.90 -16.07 17.80
CA GLU A 132 7.97 -16.69 18.59
C GLU A 132 7.47 -16.90 20.01
N GLY A 133 7.65 -18.11 20.55
CA GLY A 133 7.14 -18.41 21.87
C GLY A 133 7.80 -19.58 22.59
N SER A 134 7.63 -19.55 23.91
CA SER A 134 7.95 -20.60 24.86
C SER A 134 6.73 -20.81 25.77
N VAL A 135 6.80 -21.70 26.77
CA VAL A 135 5.72 -21.82 27.77
C VAL A 135 5.53 -20.52 28.56
N GLU A 136 6.63 -19.80 28.81
CA GLU A 136 6.66 -18.61 29.67
C GLU A 136 6.25 -17.33 28.95
N LYS A 137 6.62 -17.18 27.68
CA LYS A 137 6.38 -15.93 26.93
C LYS A 137 6.21 -16.20 25.45
N THR A 138 5.25 -15.54 24.83
CA THR A 138 5.03 -15.54 23.38
C THR A 138 4.89 -14.10 22.87
N ALA A 139 5.53 -13.82 21.73
CA ALA A 139 5.39 -12.59 20.97
C ALA A 139 4.80 -12.90 19.59
N ILE A 140 3.80 -12.11 19.18
CA ILE A 140 3.09 -12.28 17.92
C ILE A 140 2.97 -10.93 17.25
N ASN A 141 3.23 -10.86 15.95
CA ASN A 141 2.92 -9.67 15.15
C ASN A 141 1.92 -10.03 14.05
N TYR A 142 0.88 -9.21 13.95
CA TYR A 142 -0.03 -9.20 12.81
C TYR A 142 0.12 -7.89 12.04
N ILE A 143 -0.13 -7.96 10.74
CA ILE A 143 -0.56 -6.79 9.98
C ILE A 143 -2.05 -6.91 9.69
N ILE A 144 -2.75 -5.77 9.77
CA ILE A 144 -4.19 -5.65 9.50
C ILE A 144 -4.33 -4.75 8.27
N ARG A 145 -5.12 -5.19 7.30
CA ARG A 145 -5.33 -4.47 6.03
C ARG A 145 -6.80 -4.47 5.66
N ASP A 146 -7.33 -3.34 5.23
CA ASP A 146 -8.65 -3.28 4.58
C ASP A 146 -8.81 -1.99 3.75
N HIS A 147 -9.50 -2.06 2.61
CA HIS A 147 -9.77 -0.87 1.78
C HIS A 147 -10.82 0.02 2.42
N SER A 148 -11.80 -0.58 3.11
CA SER A 148 -12.83 0.13 3.86
C SER A 148 -12.26 0.57 5.21
N PHE A 149 -12.36 1.86 5.51
CA PHE A 149 -11.96 2.37 6.82
C PHE A 149 -12.83 1.77 7.95
N GLU A 150 -14.12 1.57 7.69
CA GLU A 150 -15.04 0.97 8.67
C GLU A 150 -14.67 -0.49 8.98
N GLU A 151 -14.40 -1.29 7.94
CA GLU A 151 -13.96 -2.68 8.13
C GLU A 151 -12.57 -2.75 8.77
N PHE A 152 -11.66 -1.84 8.39
CA PHE A 152 -10.35 -1.71 9.04
C PHE A 152 -10.47 -1.47 10.55
N GLU A 153 -11.32 -0.53 10.96
CA GLU A 153 -11.59 -0.27 12.38
C GLU A 153 -12.30 -1.46 13.05
N SER A 154 -13.30 -2.06 12.39
CA SER A 154 -14.00 -3.25 12.86
C SER A 154 -13.01 -4.39 13.14
N LYS A 155 -12.03 -4.60 12.26
CA LYS A 155 -10.99 -5.61 12.43
C LYS A 155 -10.10 -5.33 13.64
N LYS A 156 -9.66 -4.08 13.81
CA LYS A 156 -8.91 -3.66 15.02
C LYS A 156 -9.74 -3.91 16.29
N GLN A 157 -11.04 -3.62 16.25
CA GLN A 157 -11.94 -3.84 17.39
C GLN A 157 -12.17 -5.33 17.70
N LEU A 158 -12.28 -6.19 16.68
CA LEU A 158 -12.37 -7.63 16.89
C LEU A 158 -11.14 -8.16 17.63
N LEU A 159 -9.93 -7.76 17.21
CA LEU A 159 -8.70 -8.18 17.86
C LEU A 159 -8.61 -7.71 19.33
N ARG A 160 -9.08 -6.49 19.62
CA ARG A 160 -9.21 -5.96 20.99
C ARG A 160 -10.17 -6.80 21.83
N LYS A 161 -11.37 -7.09 21.32
CA LYS A 161 -12.38 -7.91 22.01
C LYS A 161 -11.89 -9.33 22.29
N ILE A 162 -11.22 -9.96 21.33
CA ILE A 162 -10.61 -11.30 21.52
C ILE A 162 -9.56 -11.24 22.64
N THR A 163 -8.71 -10.22 22.63
CA THR A 163 -7.68 -10.03 23.66
C THR A 163 -8.30 -9.82 25.05
N GLU A 164 -9.33 -8.98 25.16
CA GLU A 164 -10.07 -8.75 26.40
C GLU A 164 -10.73 -10.04 26.93
N MET A 165 -11.36 -10.81 26.06
CA MET A 165 -11.99 -12.09 26.43
C MET A 165 -10.96 -13.10 26.95
N LEU A 166 -9.81 -13.23 26.28
CA LEU A 166 -8.74 -14.10 26.73
C LEU A 166 -8.09 -13.59 28.02
N ASN A 167 -7.96 -12.28 28.19
CA ASN A 167 -7.49 -11.69 29.44
C ASN A 167 -8.45 -11.96 30.60
N TYR A 168 -9.76 -11.92 30.38
CA TYR A 168 -10.75 -12.34 31.38
C TYR A 168 -10.60 -13.82 31.73
N LYS A 169 -10.37 -14.69 30.73
CA LYS A 169 -10.22 -16.14 30.93
C LYS A 169 -8.90 -16.52 31.63
N TYR A 170 -7.79 -15.85 31.33
CA TYR A 170 -6.45 -16.25 31.75
C TYR A 170 -5.79 -15.33 32.78
N GLY A 171 -6.41 -14.20 33.13
CA GLY A 171 -5.96 -13.31 34.20
C GLY A 171 -5.04 -12.17 33.76
N ASN A 172 -5.45 -11.39 32.75
CA ASN A 172 -4.74 -10.19 32.27
C ASN A 172 -3.27 -10.44 31.87
N ILE A 173 -3.03 -11.48 31.08
CA ILE A 173 -1.68 -11.91 30.66
C ILE A 173 -1.30 -11.49 29.25
N ILE A 174 -2.20 -10.82 28.52
CA ILE A 174 -2.03 -10.42 27.13
C ILE A 174 -1.96 -8.89 27.05
N GLU A 175 -0.86 -8.39 26.49
CA GLU A 175 -0.69 -7.00 26.09
C GLU A 175 -0.88 -6.89 24.57
N LEU A 176 -1.73 -5.97 24.12
CA LEU A 176 -1.98 -5.67 22.70
C LEU A 176 -1.66 -4.20 22.43
N GLU A 177 -0.73 -3.97 21.51
CA GLU A 177 -0.41 -2.68 20.92
C GLU A 177 -0.84 -2.69 19.45
N ILE A 178 -1.62 -1.71 19.01
CA ILE A 178 -1.97 -1.53 17.59
C ILE A 178 -1.50 -0.13 17.18
N VAL A 179 -0.70 -0.07 16.12
CA VAL A 179 -0.18 1.16 15.54
C VAL A 179 -0.58 1.23 14.07
N ASP A 180 -1.34 2.25 13.71
CA ASP A 180 -1.69 2.54 12.32
C ASP A 180 -0.43 2.90 11.53
N SER A 181 -0.36 2.47 10.26
CA SER A 181 0.81 2.57 9.39
C SER A 181 0.58 3.56 8.24
N TYR A 182 -0.52 3.41 7.52
CA TYR A 182 -0.97 4.30 6.45
C TYR A 182 -2.47 4.09 6.19
N TYR A 183 -3.09 5.00 5.44
CA TYR A 183 -4.52 5.00 5.13
C TYR A 183 -4.76 4.95 3.62
N ASN A 184 -6.00 4.66 3.23
CA ASN A 184 -6.43 4.63 1.84
C ASN A 184 -6.48 6.05 1.26
N MET A 185 -5.72 6.31 0.20
CA MET A 185 -5.64 7.60 -0.46
C MET A 185 -6.93 8.03 -1.16
N LYS A 186 -7.87 7.10 -1.39
CA LYS A 186 -9.17 7.39 -1.98
C LYS A 186 -9.85 8.59 -1.32
N GLU A 187 -9.79 8.69 0.01
CA GLU A 187 -10.37 9.81 0.77
C GLU A 187 -9.83 11.17 0.30
N LYS A 188 -8.53 11.24 -0.06
CA LYS A 188 -7.89 12.45 -0.56
C LYS A 188 -8.07 12.64 -2.06
N ILE A 189 -8.22 11.56 -2.82
CA ILE A 189 -8.42 11.62 -4.27
C ILE A 189 -9.87 11.95 -4.65
N GLU A 190 -10.87 11.56 -3.85
CA GLU A 190 -12.30 11.80 -4.16
C GLU A 190 -12.62 13.29 -4.38
N GLU A 191 -11.94 14.19 -3.66
CA GLU A 191 -12.06 15.64 -3.82
C GLU A 191 -11.40 16.16 -5.11
N HIS A 192 -10.53 15.36 -5.73
CA HIS A 192 -9.70 15.71 -6.88
C HIS A 192 -9.82 14.70 -8.04
N MET A 193 -11.01 14.12 -8.24
CA MET A 193 -11.28 13.13 -9.30
C MET A 193 -10.97 13.60 -10.73
N TYR A 194 -10.78 14.91 -10.94
CA TYR A 194 -10.30 15.43 -12.22
C TYR A 194 -8.91 14.87 -12.58
N ILE A 195 -8.04 14.59 -11.60
CA ILE A 195 -6.70 14.01 -11.79
C ILE A 195 -6.81 12.60 -12.39
N ILE A 196 -7.74 11.80 -11.85
CA ILE A 196 -8.04 10.45 -12.37
C ILE A 196 -8.61 10.53 -13.78
N ASN A 197 -9.51 11.49 -14.03
CA ASN A 197 -10.08 11.68 -15.35
C ASN A 197 -9.04 12.11 -16.39
N ILE A 198 -8.04 12.92 -16.03
CA ILE A 198 -6.95 13.30 -16.94
C ILE A 198 -6.16 12.05 -17.37
N ALA A 199 -5.73 11.21 -16.43
CA ALA A 199 -5.01 9.97 -16.75
C ALA A 199 -5.87 9.00 -17.56
N ARG A 200 -7.15 8.84 -17.18
CA ARG A 200 -8.11 8.01 -17.90
C ARG A 200 -8.30 8.48 -19.35
N THR A 201 -8.53 9.77 -19.57
CA THR A 201 -8.68 10.36 -20.91
C THR A 201 -7.38 10.23 -21.71
N ALA A 202 -6.22 10.38 -21.07
CA ALA A 202 -4.93 10.18 -21.73
C ALA A 202 -4.79 8.77 -22.29
N MET A 203 -5.09 7.76 -21.48
CA MET A 203 -5.08 6.36 -21.90
C MET A 203 -6.10 6.11 -23.03
N GLU A 204 -7.33 6.60 -22.89
CA GLU A 204 -8.39 6.44 -23.90
C GLU A 204 -8.01 7.06 -25.26
N GLU A 205 -7.43 8.27 -25.29
CA GLU A 205 -6.95 8.91 -26.53
C GLU A 205 -5.81 8.14 -27.21
N LEU A 206 -5.08 7.32 -26.46
CA LEU A 206 -4.00 6.46 -26.94
C LEU A 206 -4.47 5.04 -27.28
N ASN A 207 -5.78 4.78 -27.22
CA ASN A 207 -6.40 3.46 -27.39
C ASN A 207 -5.92 2.44 -26.35
N ILE A 208 -5.60 2.89 -25.14
CA ILE A 208 -5.29 2.06 -23.97
C ILE A 208 -6.56 1.99 -23.12
N THR A 209 -7.04 0.78 -22.83
CA THR A 209 -8.18 0.59 -21.92
C THR A 209 -7.72 0.83 -20.48
N PRO A 210 -8.26 1.82 -19.76
CA PRO A 210 -7.94 2.05 -18.36
C PRO A 210 -8.42 0.90 -17.48
N ILE A 211 -7.57 0.44 -16.57
CA ILE A 211 -7.83 -0.67 -15.66
C ILE A 211 -7.70 -0.13 -14.24
N ILE A 212 -8.84 0.22 -13.64
CA ILE A 212 -8.89 0.66 -12.25
C ILE A 212 -8.79 -0.56 -11.35
N LYS A 213 -7.71 -0.61 -10.56
CA LYS A 213 -7.48 -1.68 -9.59
C LYS A 213 -7.12 -1.10 -8.22
N PRO A 214 -7.54 -1.78 -7.14
CA PRO A 214 -7.13 -1.43 -5.80
C PRO A 214 -5.71 -1.93 -5.52
N ILE A 215 -4.87 -1.07 -4.96
CA ILE A 215 -3.54 -1.43 -4.47
C ILE A 215 -3.69 -2.23 -3.18
N ARG A 216 -3.32 -3.51 -3.22
CA ARG A 216 -3.31 -4.40 -2.04
C ARG A 216 -2.06 -4.20 -1.16
N GLY A 217 -1.67 -2.95 -0.96
CA GLY A 217 -0.43 -2.51 -0.30
C GLY A 217 -0.52 -1.05 0.13
N GLY A 218 0.63 -0.41 0.31
CA GLY A 218 0.77 1.04 0.42
C GLY A 218 1.72 1.51 -0.68
N THR A 219 1.63 2.77 -1.06
CA THR A 219 2.53 3.41 -2.03
C THR A 219 2.99 4.76 -1.49
N ASP A 220 4.10 5.27 -2.01
CA ASP A 220 4.51 6.66 -1.78
C ASP A 220 3.38 7.62 -2.17
N GLY A 221 2.69 7.38 -3.29
CA GLY A 221 1.55 8.18 -3.75
C GLY A 221 0.42 8.31 -2.71
N ALA A 222 0.15 7.23 -1.97
CA ALA A 222 -0.82 7.27 -0.89
C ALA A 222 -0.37 8.19 0.25
N ARG A 223 0.89 8.11 0.68
CA ARG A 223 1.43 8.98 1.73
C ARG A 223 1.47 10.45 1.28
N LEU A 224 1.91 10.71 0.06
CA LEU A 224 1.94 12.05 -0.54
C LEU A 224 0.55 12.68 -0.59
N SER A 225 -0.48 11.89 -0.92
CA SER A 225 -1.87 12.34 -0.93
C SER A 225 -2.33 12.83 0.45
N PHE A 226 -1.93 12.15 1.54
CA PHE A 226 -2.19 12.61 2.91
C PHE A 226 -1.33 13.81 3.33
N MET A 227 -0.18 14.03 2.69
CA MET A 227 0.69 15.18 2.90
C MET A 227 0.25 16.43 2.10
N GLY A 228 -0.85 16.34 1.36
CA GLY A 228 -1.42 17.45 0.60
C GLY A 228 -1.05 17.48 -0.89
N LEU A 229 -0.45 16.40 -1.41
CA LEU A 229 -0.16 16.23 -2.83
C LEU A 229 -0.92 15.02 -3.39
N PRO A 230 -2.15 15.20 -3.91
CA PRO A 230 -2.91 14.12 -4.54
C PRO A 230 -2.09 13.42 -5.62
N CYS A 231 -1.83 12.12 -5.43
CA CYS A 231 -0.83 11.39 -6.22
C CYS A 231 -1.27 9.94 -6.52
N PRO A 232 -2.14 9.74 -7.52
CA PRO A 232 -2.47 8.40 -8.02
C PRO A 232 -1.29 7.75 -8.76
N ASN A 233 -1.39 6.45 -9.00
CA ASN A 233 -0.37 5.65 -9.68
C ASN A 233 -0.78 5.32 -11.12
N ILE A 234 0.16 5.35 -12.06
CA ILE A 234 -0.02 4.91 -13.44
C ILE A 234 0.96 3.79 -13.79
N PHE A 235 0.57 2.93 -14.72
CA PHE A 235 1.36 1.77 -15.16
C PHE A 235 2.75 2.12 -15.71
N THR A 236 3.71 1.20 -15.52
CA THR A 236 5.00 1.16 -16.25
C THR A 236 5.02 0.08 -17.33
N GLY A 237 4.19 -0.96 -17.18
CA GLY A 237 4.16 -2.14 -18.03
C GLY A 237 4.93 -3.34 -17.47
N GLY A 238 5.57 -3.18 -16.31
CA GLY A 238 6.29 -4.25 -15.63
C GLY A 238 5.38 -5.31 -15.02
N LEU A 239 5.91 -6.53 -14.91
CA LEU A 239 5.21 -7.71 -14.41
C LEU A 239 6.11 -8.55 -13.52
N ASN A 240 5.49 -9.28 -12.58
CA ASN A 240 6.16 -10.18 -11.63
C ASN A 240 7.25 -9.49 -10.79
N TYR A 241 6.95 -8.29 -10.26
CA TYR A 241 7.84 -7.55 -9.37
C TYR A 241 8.35 -8.38 -8.20
N HIS A 242 9.50 -7.97 -7.66
CA HIS A 242 10.18 -8.59 -6.51
C HIS A 242 10.55 -10.06 -6.69
N GLY A 243 10.72 -10.49 -7.94
CA GLY A 243 10.95 -11.90 -8.28
C GLY A 243 12.03 -12.11 -9.35
N LYS A 244 12.60 -13.31 -9.37
CA LYS A 244 13.54 -13.74 -10.43
C LYS A 244 12.90 -13.85 -11.83
N PHE A 245 11.57 -13.83 -11.89
CA PHE A 245 10.78 -13.89 -13.13
C PHE A 245 10.19 -12.54 -13.50
N GLU A 246 10.68 -11.46 -12.90
CA GLU A 246 10.33 -10.09 -13.25
C GLU A 246 10.71 -9.78 -14.71
N TYR A 247 9.77 -9.22 -15.46
CA TYR A 247 9.97 -8.84 -16.85
C TYR A 247 9.13 -7.60 -17.23
N ILE A 248 9.48 -6.97 -18.35
CA ILE A 248 8.75 -5.83 -18.90
C ILE A 248 8.78 -5.90 -20.44
N SER A 249 7.75 -5.39 -21.10
CA SER A 249 7.69 -5.21 -22.55
C SER A 249 8.07 -3.78 -22.91
N ILE A 250 8.91 -3.61 -23.93
CA ILE A 250 9.33 -2.30 -24.42
C ILE A 250 8.11 -1.53 -24.96
N GLU A 251 7.21 -2.21 -25.65
CA GLU A 251 5.96 -1.63 -26.16
C GLU A 251 5.09 -1.08 -25.02
N ALA A 252 5.10 -1.73 -23.85
CA ALA A 252 4.39 -1.23 -22.68
C ALA A 252 5.05 0.03 -22.09
N MET A 253 6.39 0.06 -22.03
CA MET A 253 7.13 1.25 -21.61
C MET A 253 6.90 2.44 -22.56
N GLU A 254 6.91 2.21 -23.87
CA GLU A 254 6.59 3.24 -24.88
C GLU A 254 5.19 3.81 -24.65
N LYS A 255 4.21 2.97 -24.31
CA LYS A 255 2.85 3.40 -23.97
C LYS A 255 2.76 4.17 -22.66
N SER A 256 3.61 3.86 -21.68
CA SER A 256 3.74 4.68 -20.46
C SER A 256 4.27 6.08 -20.80
N VAL A 257 5.36 6.17 -21.59
CA VAL A 257 5.90 7.46 -22.09
C VAL A 257 4.83 8.27 -22.84
N GLU A 258 4.11 7.64 -23.76
CA GLU A 258 3.01 8.30 -24.49
C GLU A 258 1.92 8.81 -23.54
N THR A 259 1.59 8.04 -22.50
CA THR A 259 0.59 8.39 -21.49
C THR A 259 1.04 9.61 -20.68
N ILE A 260 2.30 9.64 -20.21
CA ILE A 260 2.89 10.80 -19.51
C ILE A 260 2.80 12.06 -20.40
N LEU A 261 3.24 11.96 -21.66
CA LEU A 261 3.18 13.07 -22.61
C LEU A 261 1.74 13.55 -22.85
N LYS A 262 0.80 12.61 -22.96
CA LYS A 262 -0.60 12.92 -23.19
C LYS A 262 -1.25 13.60 -21.99
N ILE A 263 -0.96 13.16 -20.76
CA ILE A 263 -1.40 13.82 -19.53
C ILE A 263 -0.95 15.29 -19.54
N ILE A 264 0.34 15.52 -19.81
CA ILE A 264 0.92 16.88 -19.89
C ILE A 264 0.18 17.75 -20.91
N GLN A 265 -0.11 17.20 -22.11
CA GLN A 265 -0.85 17.90 -23.15
C GLN A 265 -2.30 18.23 -22.74
N ILE A 266 -2.98 17.32 -22.02
CA ILE A 266 -4.35 17.53 -21.56
C ILE A 266 -4.39 18.67 -20.53
N VAL A 267 -3.49 18.64 -19.55
CA VAL A 267 -3.37 19.67 -18.51
C VAL A 267 -3.10 21.04 -19.13
N ALA A 268 -2.23 21.12 -20.15
CA ALA A 268 -1.95 22.37 -20.85
C ALA A 268 -3.15 22.98 -21.60
N LYS A 269 -4.10 22.14 -22.05
CA LYS A 269 -5.28 22.58 -22.82
C LYS A 269 -6.45 23.02 -21.94
N LYS A 270 -6.54 22.46 -20.73
CA LYS A 270 -7.55 22.80 -19.72
C LYS A 270 -6.83 23.17 -18.43
N PRO A 271 -6.40 24.42 -18.29
CA PRO A 271 -5.85 24.91 -17.03
C PRO A 271 -6.85 24.61 -15.90
N LEU A 272 -6.33 24.17 -14.76
CA LEU A 272 -7.12 23.94 -13.56
C LEU A 272 -7.52 25.32 -13.03
N ASP A 273 -8.78 25.71 -13.23
CA ASP A 273 -9.40 26.87 -12.57
C ASP A 273 -10.16 26.39 -11.32
#